data_AF-A0A3C0N2A4-F1
#
_entry.id   AF-A0A3C0N2A4-F1
#
_cell.length_a   1.000
_cell.length_b   1.000
_cell.length_c   1.000
_cell.angle_alpha   90.00
_cell.angle_beta   90.00
_cell.angle_gamma   90.00
#
_symmetry.space_group_name_H-M   'P 1'
#
loop_
_entity.id
_entity.type
_entity.pdbx_description
1 polymer ?
#
loop_
_entity_poly.entity_id
_entity_poly.type
_entity_poly.pdbx_seq_one_letter_code
_entity_poly.pdbx_strand_id
1 'polypeptide(L)'
;FSQWHKQSWKKREETYYDLKEKITQNILNFVESRYPGFKELIEYKELSTPVTLEYFNQSDRGAIYGIPAIPERLGKKWSNPKTPIKNLYLTGTDVMSLGIMGAMMGGVKT
;
A
#
# COMPACT_ATOMS: atom_id res chain seq x y z
N PHE A 1 -11.87 6.74 0.03
CA PHE A 1 -12.00 5.28 -0.22
C PHE A 1 -12.66 4.51 0.93
N SER A 2 -12.69 5.03 2.16
CA SER A 2 -13.27 4.36 3.35
C SER A 2 -14.69 3.81 3.16
N GLN A 3 -15.56 4.47 2.40
CA GLN A 3 -16.93 4.03 2.13
C GLN A 3 -17.02 2.64 1.48
N TRP A 4 -15.97 2.18 0.80
CA TRP A 4 -15.92 0.86 0.15
C TRP A 4 -15.08 -0.18 0.92
N HIS A 5 -14.63 0.14 2.14
CA HIS A 5 -13.74 -0.73 2.94
C HIS A 5 -14.35 -2.12 3.22
N LYS A 6 -15.66 -2.17 3.52
CA LYS A 6 -16.36 -3.42 3.82
C LYS A 6 -16.74 -4.23 2.58
N GLN A 7 -16.52 -3.68 1.39
CA GLN A 7 -16.89 -4.32 0.12
C GLN A 7 -15.70 -5.14 -0.41
N SER A 8 -15.98 -6.39 -0.77
CA SER A 8 -14.95 -7.32 -1.24
C SER A 8 -14.37 -6.93 -2.60
N TRP A 9 -13.15 -7.39 -2.87
CA TRP A 9 -12.50 -7.15 -4.16
C TRP A 9 -13.38 -7.65 -5.33
N LYS A 10 -13.39 -6.88 -6.41
CA LYS A 10 -14.27 -7.06 -7.59
C LYS A 10 -15.79 -6.98 -7.34
N LYS A 11 -16.25 -6.76 -6.11
CA LYS A 11 -17.69 -6.63 -5.76
C LYS A 11 -17.96 -5.32 -5.03
N ARG A 12 -17.42 -4.23 -5.55
CA ARG A 12 -17.65 -2.87 -5.05
C ARG A 12 -18.72 -2.16 -5.86
N GLU A 13 -19.31 -1.12 -5.29
CA GLU A 13 -20.26 -0.27 -5.99
C GLU A 13 -19.65 0.38 -7.23
N GLU A 14 -20.49 0.69 -8.22
CA GLU A 14 -20.09 1.33 -9.48
C GLU A 14 -19.32 2.64 -9.25
N THR A 15 -19.74 3.42 -8.25
CA THR A 15 -19.08 4.68 -7.85
C THR A 15 -17.59 4.53 -7.50
N TYR A 16 -17.17 3.34 -7.04
CA TYR A 16 -15.75 3.02 -6.82
C TYR A 16 -14.98 2.92 -8.13
N TYR A 17 -15.57 2.24 -9.11
CA TYR A 17 -14.97 2.02 -10.43
C TYR A 17 -14.94 3.32 -11.24
N ASP A 18 -15.98 4.15 -11.14
CA ASP A 18 -15.99 5.49 -11.73
C ASP A 18 -14.86 6.36 -11.20
N LEU A 19 -14.66 6.37 -9.88
CA LEU A 19 -13.56 7.11 -9.27
C LEU A 19 -12.20 6.55 -9.73
N LYS A 20 -12.05 5.22 -9.80
CA LYS A 20 -10.83 4.59 -10.31
C LYS A 20 -10.54 5.01 -11.75
N GLU A 21 -11.54 4.98 -12.62
CA GLU A 21 -11.38 5.35 -14.02
C GLU A 21 -11.02 6.83 -14.16
N LYS A 22 -11.69 7.71 -13.40
CA LYS A 22 -11.35 9.14 -13.36
C LYS A 22 -9.89 9.39 -12.97
N ILE A 23 -9.41 8.74 -11.91
CA ILE A 23 -8.01 8.87 -11.47
C ILE A 23 -7.06 8.31 -12.53
N THR A 24 -7.39 7.14 -13.09
CA THR A 24 -6.59 6.50 -14.14
C THR A 24 -6.44 7.41 -15.35
N GLN A 25 -7.54 7.97 -15.85
CA GLN A 25 -7.52 8.90 -16.98
C GLN A 25 -6.71 10.17 -16.70
N ASN A 26 -6.81 10.73 -15.49
CA ASN A 26 -6.00 11.88 -15.12
C ASN A 26 -4.49 11.59 -15.16
N ILE A 27 -4.07 10.42 -14.65
CA ILE A 27 -2.66 10.00 -14.72
C ILE A 27 -2.23 9.78 -16.17
N LEU A 28 -3.05 9.10 -16.97
CA LEU A 28 -2.73 8.85 -18.38
C LEU A 28 -2.68 10.14 -19.20
N ASN A 29 -3.60 11.09 -18.97
CA ASN A 29 -3.58 12.41 -19.58
C ASN A 29 -2.29 13.17 -19.24
N PHE A 30 -1.84 13.09 -17.99
CA PHE A 30 -0.59 13.71 -17.56
C PHE A 30 0.62 13.12 -18.29
N VAL A 31 0.73 11.79 -18.38
CA VAL A 31 1.84 11.13 -19.09
C VAL A 31 1.79 11.44 -20.59
N GLU A 32 0.61 11.35 -21.21
CA GLU A 32 0.40 11.68 -22.62
C GLU A 32 0.84 13.11 -22.97
N SER A 33 0.60 14.08 -22.08
CA SER A 33 1.04 15.47 -22.28
C SER A 33 2.56 15.64 -22.38
N ARG A 34 3.33 14.66 -21.86
CA ARG A 34 4.80 14.64 -21.91
C ARG A 34 5.33 13.69 -22.97
N TYR A 35 4.58 12.64 -23.28
CA TYR A 35 4.92 11.60 -24.23
C TYR A 35 3.71 11.31 -25.14
N PRO A 36 3.49 12.13 -26.19
CA PRO A 36 2.39 11.89 -27.13
C PRO A 36 2.47 10.50 -27.78
N GLY A 37 1.33 9.82 -27.88
CA GLY A 37 1.23 8.42 -28.34
C GLY A 37 1.37 7.38 -27.24
N PHE A 38 1.70 7.76 -26.00
CA PHE A 38 1.85 6.81 -24.89
C PHE A 38 0.58 5.99 -24.65
N LYS A 39 -0.59 6.62 -24.70
CA LYS A 39 -1.88 5.94 -24.51
C LYS A 39 -2.17 4.88 -25.56
N GLU A 40 -1.67 5.04 -26.78
CA GLU A 40 -1.87 4.07 -27.87
C GLU A 40 -1.09 2.77 -27.63
N LEU A 41 -0.06 2.81 -26.79
CA LEU A 41 0.75 1.65 -26.40
C LEU A 41 0.13 0.84 -25.24
N ILE A 42 -0.95 1.33 -24.64
CA ILE A 42 -1.55 0.70 -23.44
C ILE A 42 -2.53 -0.38 -23.87
N GLU A 43 -2.13 -1.64 -23.70
CA GLU A 43 -3.02 -2.80 -23.88
C GLU A 43 -3.93 -3.03 -22.67
N TYR A 44 -3.43 -2.79 -21.45
CA TYR A 44 -4.16 -3.01 -20.21
C TYR A 44 -3.84 -1.96 -19.14
N LYS A 45 -4.86 -1.60 -18.34
CA LYS A 45 -4.72 -0.69 -17.21
C LYS A 45 -5.52 -1.18 -16.00
N GLU A 46 -4.91 -1.12 -14.83
CA GLU A 46 -5.57 -1.34 -13.55
C GLU A 46 -5.03 -0.37 -12.51
N LEU A 47 -5.94 0.24 -11.72
CA LEU A 47 -5.57 1.11 -10.61
C LEU A 47 -5.78 0.42 -9.26
N SER A 48 -4.72 0.27 -8.47
CA SER A 48 -4.82 -0.12 -7.07
C SER A 48 -5.19 1.08 -6.20
N THR A 49 -5.93 0.84 -5.11
CA THR A 49 -6.38 1.88 -4.17
C THR A 49 -6.08 1.44 -2.73
N PRO A 50 -6.19 2.32 -1.71
CA PRO A 50 -6.00 1.92 -0.31
C PRO A 50 -6.84 0.70 0.11
N VAL A 51 -8.10 0.63 -0.32
CA VAL A 51 -8.98 -0.52 -0.03
C VAL A 51 -8.64 -1.78 -0.83
N THR A 52 -7.83 -1.68 -1.90
CA THR A 52 -7.23 -2.85 -2.54
C THR A 52 -6.17 -3.47 -1.62
N LEU A 53 -5.35 -2.64 -0.97
CA LEU A 53 -4.24 -3.07 -0.13
C LEU A 53 -4.70 -3.58 1.23
N GLU A 54 -5.70 -2.93 1.81
CA GLU A 54 -6.40 -3.43 3.00
C GLU A 54 -6.99 -4.83 2.74
N TYR A 55 -7.51 -5.09 1.54
CA TYR A 55 -8.08 -6.38 1.19
C TYR A 55 -7.01 -7.47 1.02
N PHE A 56 -5.95 -7.20 0.26
CA PHE A 56 -4.96 -8.23 -0.08
C PHE A 56 -3.91 -8.47 1.00
N ASN A 57 -3.43 -7.41 1.64
CA ASN A 57 -2.28 -7.48 2.55
C ASN A 57 -2.64 -7.09 3.99
N GLN A 58 -3.92 -6.84 4.28
CA GLN A 58 -4.40 -6.34 5.58
C GLN A 58 -3.64 -5.09 6.05
N SER A 59 -3.14 -4.29 5.10
CA SER A 59 -2.37 -3.09 5.41
C SER A 59 -3.29 -2.06 6.06
N ASP A 60 -2.97 -1.64 7.29
CA ASP A 60 -3.74 -0.61 8.00
C ASP A 60 -3.89 0.63 7.11
N ARG A 61 -5.14 1.07 6.89
CA ARG A 61 -5.48 2.24 6.08
C ARG A 61 -4.88 2.22 4.65
N GLY A 62 -4.54 1.05 4.15
CA GLY A 62 -3.90 0.85 2.84
C GLY A 62 -2.44 1.30 2.77
N ALA A 63 -1.73 1.32 3.90
CA ALA A 63 -0.32 1.71 3.95
C ALA A 63 0.59 0.64 3.31
N ILE A 64 0.94 0.81 2.02
CA ILE A 64 1.77 -0.14 1.24
C ILE A 64 3.13 -0.46 1.85
N TYR A 65 3.67 0.48 2.64
CA TYR A 65 4.98 0.37 3.25
C TYR A 65 4.89 0.22 4.77
N GLY A 66 3.70 -0.04 5.30
CA GLY A 66 3.50 -0.19 6.72
C GLY A 66 3.52 1.13 7.50
N ILE A 67 3.95 1.06 8.76
CA ILE A 67 4.00 2.21 9.67
C ILE A 67 4.87 3.35 9.08
N PRO A 68 4.36 4.60 9.02
CA PRO A 68 5.07 5.74 8.46
C PRO A 68 6.48 5.96 9.04
N ALA A 69 7.45 6.19 8.16
CA ALA A 69 8.81 6.56 8.53
C ALA A 69 8.91 8.06 8.83
N ILE A 70 8.40 8.48 9.98
CA ILE A 70 8.50 9.85 10.49
C ILE A 70 9.60 9.98 11.56
N PRO A 71 10.30 11.13 11.66
CA PRO A 71 11.39 11.33 12.63
C PRO A 71 11.01 10.99 14.08
N GLU A 72 9.77 11.29 14.48
CA GLU A 72 9.23 11.07 15.82
C GLU A 72 9.19 9.59 16.20
N ARG A 73 9.18 8.68 15.22
CA ARG A 73 9.23 7.23 15.45
C ARG A 73 10.66 6.73 15.68
N LEU A 74 11.66 7.39 15.13
CA LEU A 74 13.03 6.92 15.18
C LEU A 74 13.51 6.83 16.64
N GLY A 75 14.00 5.66 17.03
CA GLY A 75 14.50 5.42 18.39
C GLY A 75 13.44 5.20 19.46
N LYS A 76 12.14 5.12 19.12
CA LYS A 76 11.09 4.79 20.10
C LYS A 76 11.14 3.30 20.48
N LYS A 77 10.95 2.98 21.77
CA LYS A 77 11.00 1.59 22.26
C LYS A 77 10.00 0.66 21.56
N TRP A 78 8.83 1.17 21.19
CA TRP A 78 7.78 0.40 20.50
C TRP A 78 8.11 0.09 19.04
N SER A 79 9.16 0.68 18.45
CA SER A 79 9.65 0.32 17.12
C SER A 79 10.69 -0.83 17.17
N ASN A 80 10.83 -1.49 18.32
CA ASN A 80 11.66 -2.68 18.47
C ASN A 80 10.77 -3.93 18.27
N PRO A 81 11.13 -4.91 17.40
CA PRO A 81 10.34 -6.13 17.21
C PRO A 81 10.16 -7.00 18.45
N LYS A 82 11.01 -6.83 19.47
CA LYS A 82 11.02 -7.71 20.64
C LYS A 82 9.74 -7.57 21.45
N THR A 83 8.95 -8.64 21.48
CA THR A 83 7.69 -8.68 22.23
C THR A 83 7.92 -9.14 23.69
N PRO A 84 7.02 -8.79 24.63
CA PRO A 84 7.07 -9.32 26.00
C PRO A 84 6.57 -10.77 26.09
N ILE A 85 6.01 -11.33 25.00
CA ILE A 85 5.43 -12.67 24.97
C ILE A 85 6.51 -13.66 24.54
N LYS A 86 6.75 -14.67 25.36
CA LYS A 86 7.75 -15.71 25.07
C LYS A 86 7.40 -16.41 23.74
N ASN A 87 8.40 -16.56 22.87
CA ASN A 87 8.31 -17.22 21.56
C ASN A 87 7.34 -16.54 20.56
N LEU A 88 7.01 -15.25 20.75
CA LEU A 88 6.29 -14.45 19.76
C LEU A 88 7.25 -13.46 19.07
N TYR A 89 7.35 -13.59 17.76
CA TYR A 89 8.27 -12.84 16.91
C TYR A 89 7.49 -11.97 15.92
N LEU A 90 8.03 -10.80 15.58
CA LEU A 90 7.43 -9.87 14.62
C LEU A 90 8.36 -9.70 13.43
N THR A 91 7.83 -9.82 12.21
CA THR A 91 8.58 -9.60 10.96
C THR A 91 7.78 -8.75 9.98
N GLY A 92 8.37 -8.43 8.83
CA GLY A 92 7.74 -7.63 7.77
C GLY A 92 8.15 -6.16 7.78
N THR A 93 7.56 -5.38 6.86
CA THR A 93 7.91 -3.97 6.61
C THR A 93 7.62 -3.05 7.79
N ASP A 94 6.75 -3.47 8.70
CA ASP A 94 6.36 -2.68 9.88
C ASP A 94 7.39 -2.67 11.00
N VAL A 95 8.32 -3.64 10.99
CA VAL A 95 9.21 -3.92 12.12
C VAL A 95 10.44 -3.03 12.16
N MET A 96 11.11 -2.84 11.03
CA MET A 96 12.39 -2.14 10.98
C MET A 96 12.37 -1.00 9.98
N SER A 97 12.08 -1.30 8.72
CA SER A 97 12.08 -0.32 7.65
C SER A 97 11.12 -0.73 6.53
N LEU A 98 10.81 0.22 5.67
CA LEU A 98 9.92 0.09 4.53
C LEU A 98 10.54 -0.82 3.46
N GLY A 99 9.70 -1.44 2.64
CA GLY A 99 10.11 -2.16 1.43
C GLY A 99 10.78 -3.52 1.66
N ILE A 100 11.19 -4.17 0.58
CA ILE A 100 11.65 -5.57 0.58
C ILE A 100 12.83 -5.79 1.53
N MET A 101 13.86 -4.94 1.42
CA MET A 101 15.03 -5.01 2.30
C MET A 101 14.66 -4.82 3.77
N GLY A 102 13.75 -3.87 4.05
CA GLY A 102 13.27 -3.62 5.41
C GLY A 102 12.50 -4.79 5.99
N ALA A 103 11.65 -5.44 5.19
CA ALA A 103 10.93 -6.66 5.59
C ALA A 103 11.89 -7.81 5.88
N MET A 104 12.87 -8.05 5.00
CA MET A 104 13.87 -9.09 5.18
C MET A 104 14.67 -8.87 6.47
N MET A 105 15.17 -7.66 6.69
CA MET A 105 15.90 -7.32 7.92
C MET A 105 15.00 -7.39 9.17
N GLY A 106 13.70 -7.15 9.04
CA GLY A 106 12.73 -7.39 10.10
C GLY A 106 12.72 -8.84 10.59
N GLY A 107 12.87 -9.81 9.67
CA GLY A 107 13.02 -11.23 10.03
C GLY A 107 14.35 -11.58 10.71
N VAL A 108 15.44 -10.92 10.32
CA VAL A 108 16.76 -11.13 10.94
C VAL A 108 16.84 -10.53 12.35
N LYS A 109 16.14 -9.42 12.58
CA LYS A 109 16.20 -8.66 13.84
C LYS A 109 15.34 -9.25 14.96
N THR A 110 14.39 -10.12 14.64
CA THR A 110 13.36 -10.55 15.60
C THR A 110 13.82 -11.60 16.60
#